data_AF-A0A013WCM5-F1
#
_entry.id   AF-A0A013WCM5-F1
#
_cell.length_a   1.000
_cell.length_b   1.000
_cell.length_c   1.000
_cell.angle_alpha   90.00
_cell.angle_beta   90.00
_cell.angle_gamma   90.00
#
_symmetry.space_group_name_H-M   'P 1'
#
loop_
_entity.id
_entity.type
_entity.pdbx_description
1 polymer ?
#
loop_
_entity_poly.entity_id
_entity_poly.type
_entity_poly.pdbx_seq_one_letter_code
_entity_poly.pdbx_strand_id
1 'polypeptide(L)'
;MNAGDLIKVFSTCENLPIDVNDVLRELKAGGCEDDIEFIGVDFDTEILQGKIKVFHLRDGLYGAETRRCVNIYYHRGHDPNWQRLIACKELLHVLDPDWALTNTIGDIERLAEKIGLPPEMQDPQGDGLDANVDRLAEWRAAALLLPLAARDLLMPAYKEGKISLAQIAILADIPRKYVAFVMMDTWPSVHALLVK
;
A
#
# COMPACT_ATOMS: atom_id res chain seq x y z
N MET A 1 9.44 8.90 10.21
CA MET A 1 9.17 7.53 9.75
C MET A 1 8.88 7.60 8.26
N ASN A 2 9.51 6.76 7.44
CA ASN A 2 9.19 6.64 6.01
C ASN A 2 8.33 5.38 5.76
N ALA A 3 7.88 5.15 4.52
CA ALA A 3 7.06 3.98 4.19
C ALA A 3 7.78 2.63 4.45
N GLY A 4 9.10 2.56 4.21
CA GLY A 4 9.91 1.36 4.47
C GLY A 4 9.99 1.00 5.96
N ASP A 5 10.14 2.00 6.83
CA ASP A 5 10.10 1.85 8.29
C ASP A 5 8.76 1.23 8.73
N LEU A 6 7.65 1.73 8.18
CA LEU A 6 6.32 1.25 8.51
C LEU A 6 6.11 -0.21 8.04
N ILE A 7 6.54 -0.55 6.82
CA ILE A 7 6.51 -1.94 6.33
C ILE A 7 7.32 -2.86 7.25
N LYS A 8 8.49 -2.40 7.71
CA LYS A 8 9.33 -3.16 8.62
C LYS A 8 8.65 -3.44 9.96
N VAL A 9 7.89 -2.48 10.52
CA VAL A 9 7.08 -2.69 11.73
C VAL A 9 6.10 -3.85 11.53
N PHE A 10 5.34 -3.81 10.43
CA PHE A 10 4.33 -4.83 10.15
C PHE A 10 4.91 -6.15 9.65
N SER A 11 6.14 -6.20 9.12
CA SER A 11 6.73 -7.39 8.50
C SER A 11 6.79 -8.63 9.39
N THR A 12 6.74 -8.43 10.72
CA THR A 12 6.76 -9.49 11.74
C THR A 12 5.35 -9.94 12.16
N CYS A 13 4.30 -9.27 11.69
CA CYS A 13 2.93 -9.62 12.02
C CYS A 13 2.52 -10.91 11.31
N GLU A 14 2.04 -11.87 12.10
CA GLU A 14 1.55 -13.16 11.62
C GLU A 14 0.02 -13.19 11.46
N ASN A 15 -0.67 -12.33 12.20
CA ASN A 15 -2.14 -12.29 12.23
C ASN A 15 -2.68 -11.47 11.06
N LEU A 16 -3.64 -12.07 10.36
CA LEU A 16 -4.40 -11.42 9.29
C LEU A 16 -5.88 -11.32 9.69
N PRO A 17 -6.61 -10.32 9.19
CA PRO A 17 -6.15 -9.25 8.30
C PRO A 17 -5.53 -8.05 9.08
N ILE A 18 -4.63 -7.28 8.46
CA ILE A 18 -4.03 -6.07 9.07
C ILE A 18 -4.93 -4.86 8.85
N ASP A 19 -5.57 -4.32 9.89
CA ASP A 19 -6.50 -3.19 9.78
C ASP A 19 -5.79 -1.90 9.34
N VAL A 20 -6.39 -1.17 8.39
CA VAL A 20 -5.84 0.11 7.91
C VAL A 20 -5.76 1.13 9.06
N ASN A 21 -6.65 1.05 10.04
CA ASN A 21 -6.59 1.87 11.25
C ASN A 21 -5.42 1.48 12.17
N ASP A 22 -4.95 0.24 12.13
CA ASP A 22 -3.73 -0.15 12.86
C ASP A 22 -2.50 0.44 12.16
N VAL A 23 -2.47 0.45 10.83
CA VAL A 23 -1.44 1.16 10.05
C VAL A 23 -1.42 2.65 10.39
N LEU A 24 -2.59 3.30 10.43
CA LEU A 24 -2.74 4.69 10.84
C LEU A 24 -2.26 4.92 12.28
N ARG A 25 -2.55 3.99 13.19
CA ARG A 25 -2.13 4.07 14.59
C ARG A 25 -0.62 4.03 14.73
N GLU A 26 0.05 3.11 14.03
CA GLU A 26 1.51 3.04 14.01
C GLU A 26 2.15 4.28 13.38
N LEU A 27 1.53 4.81 12.33
CA LEU A 27 1.94 6.07 11.69
C LEU A 27 1.84 7.26 12.67
N LYS A 28 0.77 7.35 13.46
CA LYS A 28 0.63 8.36 14.54
C LYS A 28 1.64 8.13 15.68
N ALA A 29 1.87 6.88 16.08
CA ALA A 29 2.89 6.54 17.07
C ALA A 29 4.31 6.90 16.60
N GLY A 30 4.54 6.87 15.29
CA GLY A 30 5.77 7.31 14.62
C GLY A 30 5.96 8.83 14.52
N GLY A 31 5.05 9.64 15.09
CA GLY A 31 5.14 11.10 15.12
C GLY A 31 4.37 11.82 14.01
N CYS A 32 3.49 11.15 13.28
CA CYS A 32 2.57 11.85 12.37
C CYS A 32 1.43 12.50 13.18
N GLU A 33 1.37 13.83 13.14
CA GLU A 33 0.33 14.63 13.81
C GLU A 33 -0.83 15.01 12.88
N ASP A 34 -0.82 14.51 11.63
CA ASP A 34 -1.85 14.84 10.66
C ASP A 34 -3.23 14.29 11.10
N ASP A 35 -4.27 15.07 10.86
CA ASP A 35 -5.66 14.61 11.01
C ASP A 35 -6.10 13.89 9.73
N ILE A 36 -6.18 12.57 9.79
CA ILE A 36 -6.36 11.70 8.61
C ILE A 36 -7.77 11.11 8.62
N GLU A 37 -8.52 11.33 7.55
CA GLU A 37 -9.88 10.80 7.35
C GLU A 37 -9.97 9.97 6.06
N PHE A 38 -10.63 8.82 6.13
CA PHE A 38 -10.92 7.96 4.97
C PHE A 38 -12.35 8.22 4.47
N ILE A 39 -12.49 8.64 3.22
CA ILE A 39 -13.76 9.11 2.65
C ILE A 39 -14.11 8.33 1.39
N GLY A 40 -15.18 7.52 1.46
CA GLY A 40 -15.75 6.84 0.30
C GLY A 40 -16.55 7.80 -0.59
N VAL A 41 -16.18 7.90 -1.86
CA VAL A 41 -16.79 8.81 -2.85
C VAL A 41 -17.12 8.08 -4.15
N ASP A 42 -17.95 8.69 -5.00
CA ASP A 42 -18.17 8.23 -6.37
C ASP A 42 -17.31 9.06 -7.32
N PHE A 43 -16.46 8.39 -8.09
CA PHE A 43 -15.67 8.95 -9.19
C PHE A 43 -15.48 7.87 -10.25
N ASP A 44 -15.13 8.27 -11.46
CA ASP A 44 -14.88 7.32 -12.55
C ASP A 44 -13.63 6.49 -12.25
N THR A 45 -13.83 5.20 -11.98
CA THR A 45 -12.75 4.26 -11.65
C THR A 45 -11.80 4.00 -12.81
N GLU A 46 -12.21 4.25 -14.06
CA GLU A 46 -11.29 4.14 -15.20
C GLU A 46 -10.27 5.29 -15.23
N ILE A 47 -10.53 6.37 -14.49
CA ILE A 47 -9.69 7.57 -14.44
C ILE A 47 -8.93 7.66 -13.11
N LEU A 48 -9.59 7.31 -12.00
CA LEU A 48 -9.04 7.49 -10.67
C LEU A 48 -9.54 6.37 -9.76
N GLN A 49 -8.65 5.70 -9.03
CA GLN A 49 -9.01 4.64 -8.08
C GLN A 49 -9.04 5.15 -6.63
N GLY A 50 -8.15 6.09 -6.33
CA GLY A 50 -8.01 6.73 -5.03
C GLY A 50 -7.28 8.07 -5.18
N LYS A 51 -7.37 8.91 -4.15
CA LYS A 51 -6.64 10.18 -4.12
C LYS A 51 -6.43 10.69 -2.71
N ILE A 52 -5.23 11.19 -2.45
CA ILE A 52 -4.91 12.01 -1.29
C ILE A 52 -5.21 13.51 -1.55
N LYS A 53 -5.79 14.18 -0.55
CA LYS A 53 -5.90 15.64 -0.49
C LYS A 53 -5.37 16.14 0.85
N VAL A 54 -4.27 16.88 0.78
CA VAL A 54 -3.69 17.55 1.94
C VAL A 54 -4.18 19.01 1.98
N PHE A 55 -4.62 19.46 3.15
CA PHE A 55 -5.03 20.85 3.37
C PHE A 55 -4.69 21.29 4.80
N HIS A 56 -4.79 22.59 5.08
CA HIS A 56 -4.48 23.15 6.39
C HIS A 56 -5.73 23.84 6.93
N LEU A 57 -6.14 23.46 8.14
CA LEU A 57 -7.17 24.15 8.90
C LEU A 57 -6.50 25.15 9.84
N ARG A 58 -7.02 26.38 9.86
CA ARG A 58 -6.67 27.36 10.89
C ARG A 58 -7.63 27.16 12.07
N ASP A 59 -7.08 26.83 13.22
CA ASP A 59 -7.87 26.74 14.45
C ASP A 59 -8.08 28.17 15.02
N GLY A 60 -9.28 28.72 14.83
CA GLY A 60 -9.74 29.96 15.46
C GLY A 60 -9.59 31.26 14.64
N LEU A 61 -10.38 32.29 15.02
CA LEU A 61 -10.43 33.62 14.36
C LEU A 61 -9.10 34.40 14.38
N TYR A 62 -8.17 34.02 15.28
CA TYR A 62 -6.85 34.65 15.44
C TYR A 62 -5.71 33.62 15.60
N GLY A 63 -5.95 32.33 15.34
CA GLY A 63 -4.94 31.30 15.55
C GLY A 63 -3.82 31.35 14.50
N ALA A 64 -2.57 31.38 14.98
CA ALA A 64 -1.39 31.20 14.15
C ALA A 64 -1.09 29.73 13.83
N GLU A 65 -1.67 28.81 14.60
CA GLU A 65 -1.46 27.37 14.43
C GLU A 65 -2.34 26.83 13.31
N THR A 66 -1.69 26.25 12.30
CA THR A 66 -2.34 25.53 11.21
C THR A 66 -2.20 24.04 11.45
N ARG A 67 -3.33 23.34 11.57
CA ARG A 67 -3.36 21.87 11.61
C ARG A 67 -3.34 21.34 10.19
N ARG A 68 -2.43 20.40 9.90
CA ARG A 68 -2.41 19.68 8.63
C ARG A 68 -3.43 18.56 8.69
N CYS A 69 -4.31 18.52 7.69
CA CYS A 69 -5.37 17.55 7.54
C CYS A 69 -5.21 16.83 6.20
N VAL A 70 -5.54 15.54 6.19
CA VAL A 70 -5.41 14.67 5.04
C VAL A 70 -6.70 13.90 4.84
N ASN A 71 -7.32 14.09 3.68
CA ASN A 71 -8.43 13.25 3.27
C ASN A 71 -7.92 12.22 2.27
N ILE A 72 -8.17 10.95 2.58
CA ILE A 72 -7.89 9.82 1.71
C ILE A 72 -9.20 9.38 1.07
N TYR A 73 -9.34 9.63 -0.22
CA TYR A 73 -10.51 9.26 -1.00
C TYR A 73 -10.33 7.91 -1.67
N TYR A 74 -11.37 7.08 -1.63
CA TYR A 74 -11.46 5.83 -2.39
C TYR A 74 -12.84 5.70 -3.01
N HIS A 75 -12.95 4.93 -4.10
CA HIS A 75 -14.25 4.70 -4.73
C HIS A 75 -15.11 3.77 -3.86
N ARG A 76 -16.26 4.25 -3.40
CA ARG A 76 -17.16 3.44 -2.53
C ARG A 76 -17.82 2.26 -3.23
N GLY A 77 -17.84 2.25 -4.56
CA GLY A 77 -18.38 1.14 -5.36
C GLY A 77 -17.40 -0.03 -5.56
N HIS A 78 -16.13 0.10 -5.16
CA HIS A 78 -15.23 -1.06 -5.14
C HIS A 78 -15.67 -2.09 -4.10
N ASP A 79 -15.30 -3.35 -4.29
CA ASP A 79 -15.43 -4.33 -3.21
C ASP A 79 -14.51 -3.96 -2.03
N PRO A 80 -14.84 -4.41 -0.80
CA PRO A 80 -14.12 -4.01 0.42
C PRO A 80 -12.60 -4.27 0.37
N ASN A 81 -12.16 -5.34 -0.29
CA ASN A 81 -10.75 -5.68 -0.37
C ASN A 81 -9.98 -4.64 -1.20
N TRP A 82 -10.58 -4.19 -2.30
CA TRP A 82 -10.04 -3.11 -3.11
C TRP A 82 -10.05 -1.77 -2.38
N GLN A 83 -11.13 -1.44 -1.67
CA GLN A 83 -11.18 -0.23 -0.85
C GLN A 83 -10.05 -0.21 0.19
N ARG A 84 -9.80 -1.34 0.86
CA ARG A 84 -8.73 -1.49 1.85
C ARG A 84 -7.36 -1.25 1.26
N LEU A 85 -7.07 -1.88 0.12
CA LEU A 85 -5.80 -1.72 -0.57
C LEU A 85 -5.58 -0.27 -1.00
N ILE A 86 -6.59 0.35 -1.63
CA ILE A 86 -6.51 1.74 -2.09
C ILE A 86 -6.31 2.69 -0.91
N ALA A 87 -7.09 2.54 0.16
CA ALA A 87 -6.95 3.37 1.36
C ALA A 87 -5.55 3.26 1.97
N CYS A 88 -4.98 2.05 2.02
CA CYS A 88 -3.62 1.83 2.50
C CYS A 88 -2.56 2.44 1.55
N LYS A 89 -2.74 2.31 0.23
CA LYS A 89 -1.87 2.93 -0.78
C LYS A 89 -1.84 4.45 -0.63
N GLU A 90 -3.00 5.08 -0.56
CA GLU A 90 -3.11 6.54 -0.43
C GLU A 90 -2.61 7.02 0.94
N LEU A 91 -2.74 6.22 2.00
CA LEU A 91 -2.13 6.51 3.30
C LEU A 91 -0.61 6.54 3.22
N LEU A 92 0.02 5.66 2.43
CA LEU A 92 1.47 5.65 2.26
C LEU A 92 1.99 6.91 1.56
N HIS A 93 1.19 7.51 0.68
CA HIS A 93 1.54 8.80 0.07
C HIS A 93 1.63 9.95 1.09
N VAL A 94 1.10 9.80 2.32
CA VAL A 94 1.33 10.77 3.40
C VAL A 94 2.80 10.80 3.83
N LEU A 95 3.50 9.66 3.72
CA LEU A 95 4.87 9.46 4.21
C LEU A 95 5.95 9.73 3.17
N ASP A 96 5.61 9.77 1.88
CA ASP A 96 6.58 9.93 0.79
C ASP A 96 6.76 11.42 0.46
N PRO A 97 7.89 12.06 0.80
CA PRO A 97 8.23 13.35 0.20
C PRO A 97 8.67 13.16 -1.26
N ASP A 98 8.33 14.10 -2.13
CA ASP A 98 8.54 14.03 -3.59
C ASP A 98 9.97 13.62 -4.04
N TRP A 99 10.99 13.91 -3.22
CA TRP A 99 12.40 13.60 -3.52
C TRP A 99 12.84 12.18 -3.13
N ALA A 100 12.09 11.46 -2.29
CA ALA A 100 12.42 10.08 -1.91
C ALA A 100 12.11 9.08 -3.04
N LEU A 101 11.28 9.47 -4.00
CA LEU A 101 10.81 8.63 -5.09
C LEU A 101 11.89 8.37 -6.15
N THR A 102 12.74 9.35 -6.46
CA THR A 102 13.70 9.28 -7.59
C THR A 102 14.82 8.25 -7.42
N ASN A 103 15.26 7.95 -6.19
CA ASN A 103 16.31 6.94 -5.95
C ASN A 103 15.76 5.50 -5.98
N THR A 104 14.48 5.31 -5.69
CA THR A 104 13.85 3.97 -5.58
C THR A 104 13.26 3.51 -6.91
N ILE A 105 12.84 4.43 -7.78
CA ILE A 105 12.24 4.11 -9.09
C ILE A 105 13.20 3.28 -9.96
N GLY A 106 14.47 3.69 -10.07
CA GLY A 106 15.44 2.97 -10.91
C GLY A 106 15.77 1.55 -10.42
N ASP A 107 15.69 1.30 -9.11
CA ASP A 107 15.85 -0.04 -8.55
C ASP A 107 14.60 -0.91 -8.78
N ILE A 108 13.42 -0.29 -8.85
CA ILE A 108 12.14 -0.95 -9.13
C ILE A 108 11.98 -1.30 -10.61
N GLU A 109 12.38 -0.44 -11.53
CA GLU A 109 12.36 -0.73 -12.96
C GLU A 109 13.19 -1.97 -13.27
N ARG A 110 14.42 -2.03 -12.75
CA ARG A 110 15.30 -3.21 -12.84
C ARG A 110 14.71 -4.46 -12.20
N LEU A 111 13.86 -4.29 -11.20
CA LEU A 111 13.21 -5.38 -10.49
C LEU A 111 12.00 -5.89 -11.28
N ALA A 112 11.18 -4.99 -11.81
CA ALA A 112 10.03 -5.30 -12.67
C ALA A 112 10.50 -6.07 -13.93
N GLU A 113 11.60 -5.64 -14.54
CA GLU A 113 12.26 -6.34 -15.66
C GLU A 113 12.69 -7.77 -15.28
N LYS A 114 13.18 -7.99 -14.05
CA LYS A 114 13.70 -9.28 -13.58
C LYS A 114 12.63 -10.26 -13.11
N ILE A 115 11.52 -9.76 -12.56
CA ILE A 115 10.50 -10.61 -11.95
C ILE A 115 9.55 -11.20 -12.99
N GLY A 116 9.52 -10.65 -14.22
CA GLY A 116 8.60 -11.11 -15.25
C GLY A 116 7.17 -10.99 -14.75
N LEU A 117 6.77 -9.77 -14.34
CA LEU A 117 5.44 -9.50 -13.79
C LEU A 117 4.36 -10.15 -14.65
N PRO A 118 3.30 -10.72 -14.05
CA PRO A 118 2.17 -11.26 -14.80
C PRO A 118 1.66 -10.25 -15.82
N PRO A 119 1.18 -10.66 -17.01
CA PRO A 119 0.71 -9.73 -18.05
C PRO A 119 -0.36 -8.75 -17.55
N GLU A 120 -1.16 -9.16 -16.56
CA GLU A 120 -2.20 -8.37 -15.89
C GLU A 120 -1.65 -7.21 -15.02
N MET A 121 -0.36 -7.24 -14.71
CA MET A 121 0.38 -6.23 -13.95
C MET A 121 1.37 -5.45 -14.83
N GLN A 122 1.52 -5.84 -16.09
CA GLN A 122 2.29 -5.11 -17.09
C GLN A 122 1.36 -4.09 -17.75
N ASP A 123 1.64 -2.80 -17.58
CA ASP A 123 0.99 -1.74 -18.36
C ASP A 123 1.93 -1.36 -19.52
N PRO A 124 1.64 -1.74 -20.78
CA PRO A 124 2.50 -1.47 -21.93
C PRO A 124 2.53 0.00 -22.37
N GLN A 125 1.71 0.90 -21.77
CA GLN A 125 1.62 2.31 -22.17
C GLN A 125 2.05 3.30 -21.08
N GLY A 126 2.43 2.82 -19.89
CA GLY A 126 2.60 3.62 -18.69
C GLY A 126 4.04 3.85 -18.23
N ASP A 127 5.05 3.93 -19.11
CA ASP A 127 6.47 4.14 -18.70
C ASP A 127 6.78 5.60 -18.34
N GLY A 128 5.90 6.24 -17.57
CA GLY A 128 6.11 7.55 -16.96
C GLY A 128 6.48 7.41 -15.48
N LEU A 129 7.20 8.40 -14.93
CA LEU A 129 7.60 8.46 -13.52
C LEU A 129 6.40 8.23 -12.57
N ASP A 130 5.24 8.81 -12.89
CA ASP A 130 4.03 8.75 -12.07
C ASP A 130 3.44 7.34 -11.96
N ALA A 131 3.48 6.55 -13.03
CA ALA A 131 2.98 5.18 -13.01
C ALA A 131 3.90 4.23 -12.21
N ASN A 132 5.20 4.48 -12.21
CA ASN A 132 6.16 3.71 -11.40
C ASN A 132 6.03 4.04 -9.91
N VAL A 133 5.74 5.30 -9.56
CA VAL A 133 5.44 5.71 -8.18
C VAL A 133 4.15 5.05 -7.68
N ASP A 134 3.10 5.04 -8.50
CA ASP A 134 1.83 4.42 -8.12
C ASP A 134 1.98 2.90 -7.93
N ARG A 135 2.70 2.24 -8.83
CA ARG A 135 3.01 0.80 -8.72
C ARG A 135 3.83 0.48 -7.47
N LEU A 136 4.82 1.31 -7.12
CA LEU A 136 5.57 1.17 -5.87
C LEU A 136 4.65 1.29 -4.65
N ALA A 137 3.76 2.28 -4.63
CA ALA A 137 2.81 2.47 -3.54
C ALA A 137 1.86 1.26 -3.40
N GLU A 138 1.39 0.69 -4.51
CA GLU A 138 0.59 -0.55 -4.49
C GLU A 138 1.37 -1.73 -3.88
N TRP A 139 2.64 -1.89 -4.24
CA TRP A 139 3.48 -2.98 -3.71
C TRP A 139 3.74 -2.81 -2.21
N ARG A 140 3.96 -1.57 -1.76
CA ARG A 140 4.11 -1.23 -0.35
C ARG A 140 2.81 -1.49 0.43
N ALA A 141 1.66 -1.13 -0.13
CA ALA A 141 0.36 -1.43 0.46
C ALA A 141 0.13 -2.94 0.58
N ALA A 142 0.48 -3.71 -0.45
CA ALA A 142 0.42 -5.16 -0.41
C ALA A 142 1.35 -5.76 0.67
N ALA A 143 2.55 -5.20 0.84
CA ALA A 143 3.50 -5.63 1.87
C ALA A 143 3.02 -5.34 3.31
N LEU A 144 2.27 -4.26 3.52
CA LEU A 144 1.63 -3.96 4.81
C LEU A 144 0.45 -4.89 5.09
N LEU A 145 -0.41 -5.11 4.09
CA LEU A 145 -1.66 -5.83 4.28
C LEU A 145 -1.49 -7.35 4.27
N LEU A 146 -0.43 -7.87 3.63
CA LEU A 146 0.02 -9.25 3.72
C LEU A 146 1.51 -9.30 4.10
N PRO A 147 1.82 -9.17 5.41
CA PRO A 147 3.19 -9.13 5.90
C PRO A 147 4.02 -10.36 5.58
N LEU A 148 5.35 -10.20 5.54
CA LEU A 148 6.28 -11.27 5.23
C LEU A 148 6.15 -12.47 6.18
N ALA A 149 6.03 -12.24 7.50
CA ALA A 149 5.84 -13.32 8.47
C ALA A 149 4.54 -14.11 8.25
N ALA A 150 3.40 -13.42 8.06
CA ALA A 150 2.14 -14.07 7.71
C ALA A 150 2.24 -14.87 6.40
N ARG A 151 2.88 -14.30 5.36
CA ARG A 151 3.14 -14.99 4.09
C ARG A 151 4.00 -16.24 4.30
N ASP A 152 5.04 -16.17 5.11
CA ASP A 152 5.94 -17.30 5.38
C ASP A 152 5.23 -18.44 6.14
N LEU A 153 4.27 -18.14 7.01
CA LEU A 153 3.40 -19.14 7.64
C LEU A 153 2.47 -19.82 6.64
N LEU A 154 1.92 -19.08 5.68
CA LEU A 154 0.97 -19.59 4.69
C LEU A 154 1.65 -20.34 3.53
N MET A 155 2.91 -20.02 3.24
CA MET A 155 3.64 -20.53 2.08
C MET A 155 3.72 -22.06 2.00
N PRO A 156 4.03 -22.81 3.07
CA PRO A 156 4.06 -24.27 3.01
C PRO A 156 2.71 -24.88 2.61
N ALA A 157 1.62 -24.43 3.26
CA ALA A 157 0.28 -24.91 2.94
C ALA A 157 -0.15 -24.54 1.52
N TYR A 158 0.25 -23.37 1.03
CA TYR A 158 -0.02 -22.93 -0.34
C TYR A 158 0.73 -23.80 -1.36
N LYS A 159 2.02 -24.05 -1.17
CA LYS A 159 2.84 -24.91 -2.03
C LYS A 159 2.35 -26.36 -2.06
N GLU A 160 1.81 -26.84 -0.95
CA GLU A 160 1.19 -28.17 -0.84
C GLU A 160 -0.25 -28.23 -1.40
N GLY A 161 -0.81 -27.10 -1.86
CA GLY A 161 -2.17 -27.02 -2.39
C GLY A 161 -3.27 -27.14 -1.33
N LYS A 162 -2.94 -27.03 -0.03
CA LYS A 162 -3.89 -27.10 1.09
C LYS A 162 -4.70 -25.82 1.26
N ILE A 163 -4.15 -24.69 0.82
CA ILE A 163 -4.83 -23.40 0.77
C ILE A 163 -4.62 -22.77 -0.61
N SER A 164 -5.67 -22.17 -1.16
CA SER A 164 -5.65 -21.48 -2.45
C SER A 164 -5.41 -19.98 -2.30
N LEU A 165 -4.98 -19.32 -3.37
CA LEU A 165 -4.86 -17.85 -3.42
C LEU A 165 -6.18 -17.14 -3.09
N ALA A 166 -7.33 -17.72 -3.44
CA ALA A 166 -8.63 -17.15 -3.13
C ALA A 166 -8.91 -17.21 -1.61
N GLN A 167 -8.54 -18.30 -0.94
CA GLN A 167 -8.67 -18.41 0.52
C GLN A 167 -7.71 -17.45 1.23
N ILE A 168 -6.47 -17.30 0.75
CA ILE A 168 -5.52 -16.32 1.32
C ILE A 168 -6.05 -14.89 1.13
N ALA A 169 -6.63 -14.57 -0.03
CA ALA A 169 -7.25 -13.26 -0.27
C ALA A 169 -8.40 -12.94 0.68
N ILE A 170 -9.18 -13.95 1.07
CA ILE A 170 -10.22 -13.82 2.10
C ILE A 170 -9.59 -13.63 3.49
N LEU A 171 -8.49 -14.34 3.80
CA LEU A 171 -7.82 -14.18 5.10
C LEU A 171 -7.17 -12.80 5.27
N ALA A 172 -6.55 -12.28 4.20
CA ALA A 172 -5.82 -11.02 4.21
C ALA A 172 -6.70 -9.79 3.91
N ASP A 173 -7.96 -9.98 3.51
CA ASP A 173 -8.88 -8.92 3.06
C ASP A 173 -8.26 -8.00 1.98
N ILE A 174 -7.55 -8.59 1.00
CA ILE A 174 -6.97 -7.86 -0.15
C ILE A 174 -7.30 -8.52 -1.49
N PRO A 175 -7.20 -7.81 -2.63
CA PRO A 175 -7.54 -8.38 -3.91
C PRO A 175 -6.61 -9.54 -4.27
N ARG A 176 -7.18 -10.61 -4.84
CA ARG A 176 -6.46 -11.85 -5.17
C ARG A 176 -5.21 -11.62 -6.02
N LYS A 177 -5.21 -10.64 -6.92
CA LYS A 177 -4.05 -10.35 -7.78
C LYS A 177 -2.81 -9.93 -6.96
N TYR A 178 -2.99 -9.16 -5.89
CA TYR A 178 -1.88 -8.77 -5.00
C TYR A 178 -1.44 -9.93 -4.11
N VAL A 179 -2.36 -10.80 -3.68
CA VAL A 179 -1.98 -12.05 -3.01
C VAL A 179 -1.13 -12.92 -3.93
N ALA A 180 -1.51 -13.08 -5.20
CA ALA A 180 -0.74 -13.86 -6.16
C ALA A 180 0.70 -13.34 -6.27
N PHE A 181 0.87 -12.02 -6.31
CA PHE A 181 2.16 -11.36 -6.36
C PHE A 181 2.99 -11.56 -5.08
N VAL A 182 2.40 -11.35 -3.90
CA VAL A 182 3.06 -11.53 -2.60
C VAL A 182 3.45 -13.00 -2.35
N MET A 183 2.68 -13.94 -2.89
CA MET A 183 2.94 -15.37 -2.76
C MET A 183 3.97 -15.89 -3.79
N MET A 184 4.55 -15.04 -4.63
CA MET A 184 5.66 -15.44 -5.51
C MET A 184 6.92 -15.80 -4.71
N ASP A 185 7.72 -16.72 -5.23
CA ASP A 185 9.01 -17.10 -4.63
C ASP A 185 10.02 -15.94 -4.62
N THR A 186 9.88 -14.98 -5.54
CA THR A 186 10.71 -13.77 -5.64
C THR A 186 10.30 -12.67 -4.66
N TRP A 187 9.13 -12.77 -4.01
CA TRP A 187 8.60 -11.73 -3.12
C TRP A 187 9.56 -11.33 -1.98
N PRO A 188 10.28 -12.24 -1.29
CA PRO A 188 11.21 -11.83 -0.24
C PRO A 188 12.30 -10.85 -0.74
N SER A 189 12.74 -11.01 -1.99
CA SER A 189 13.69 -10.08 -2.62
C SER A 189 13.04 -8.72 -2.91
N VAL A 190 11.77 -8.71 -3.34
CA VAL A 190 10.98 -7.47 -3.51
C VAL A 190 10.82 -6.76 -2.18
N HIS A 191 10.33 -7.47 -1.17
CA HIS A 191 10.11 -6.95 0.16
C HIS A 191 11.39 -6.35 0.75
N ALA A 192 12.54 -7.01 0.57
CA ALA A 192 13.84 -6.48 1.01
C ALA A 192 14.24 -5.15 0.36
N LEU A 193 13.69 -4.81 -0.82
CA LEU A 193 13.86 -3.51 -1.46
C LEU A 193 12.83 -2.49 -0.96
N LEU A 194 11.62 -2.93 -0.61
CA LEU A 194 10.56 -2.06 -0.11
C LEU A 194 10.82 -1.53 1.31
N VAL A 195 11.58 -2.25 2.12
CA VAL A 195 11.94 -1.87 3.51
C VAL A 195 13.22 -1.05 3.62
N LYS A 196 13.87 -0.74 2.50
CA LYS A 196 15.03 0.17 2.45
C LYS A 196 14.56 1.62 2.43
#